data_AF-A0A090L0T5-F1
#
_entry.id   AF-A0A090L0T5-F1
#
_cell.length_a   1.000
_cell.length_b   1.000
_cell.length_c   1.000
_cell.angle_alpha   90.00
_cell.angle_beta   90.00
_cell.angle_gamma   90.00
#
_symmetry.space_group_name_H-M   'P 1'
#
loop_
_entity.id
_entity.type
_entity.pdbx_description
1 polymer ?
#
loop_
_entity_poly.entity_id
_entity_poly.type
_entity_poly.pdbx_seq_one_letter_code
_entity_poly.pdbx_strand_id
1 'polypeptide(L)'
;MFLVLHHFTITWLLLQIITYCKGTIPSALFPSVSKNINESTFPVAMKIKSTSDLILVKCPDKYYKHSNIKDSFNMDGLLEFSKLTFRTNSKIFAWTPSVYNNINRDNIVTCGIAGIINFNNKSINYDWKMKYNWQSKPKSFEIAKREKISKTLPSSNKCGDDPSNVVKFTRDKQGNLKRVSINNGELKEEDEIPHANKLYYYFDVPDDNSILEYVPPCQIVRAVNDKPEIKINGQEHPVSPNNNKIYVVKRETMTEVFNIKLELLSPDTPDFYKGEKILMKEMRYAESSIADIPNTDEMIMDSFTLHQFKILKFSYNYPTIENDNVVEKIYYFGPMKDDYNFPNQDILYLANETSIQPNCTINGITYGYFDSLTYENKTIKLNDFNNNEKDNFKRSGDYIILKNNKTNMISLMCRYITPTGTVTLTQTF
;
A
#
# COMPACT_ATOMS: atom_id res chain seq x y z
N MET A 1 43.05 24.33 67.58
CA MET A 1 42.82 24.72 66.17
C MET A 1 42.55 23.51 65.25
N PHE A 2 43.27 22.39 65.40
CA PHE A 2 43.05 21.17 64.60
C PHE A 2 41.70 20.45 64.82
N LEU A 3 41.13 20.48 66.03
CA LEU A 3 39.82 19.87 66.33
C LEU A 3 38.65 20.56 65.61
N VAL A 4 38.73 21.89 65.43
CA VAL A 4 37.69 22.68 64.76
C VAL A 4 37.67 22.41 63.26
N LEU A 5 38.85 22.20 62.65
CA LEU A 5 38.99 21.84 61.24
C LEU A 5 38.46 20.42 60.94
N HIS A 6 38.64 19.49 61.88
CA HIS A 6 38.12 18.13 61.76
C HIS A 6 36.59 18.07 61.86
N HIS A 7 35.99 18.90 62.73
CA HIS A 7 34.54 18.98 62.81
C HIS A 7 33.90 19.58 61.56
N PHE A 8 34.55 20.56 60.92
CA PHE A 8 34.07 21.15 59.67
C PHE A 8 34.15 20.18 58.48
N THR A 9 35.21 19.37 58.40
CA THR A 9 35.32 18.36 57.34
C THR A 9 34.31 17.22 57.51
N ILE A 10 34.06 16.77 58.75
CA ILE A 10 33.04 15.76 59.06
C ILE A 10 31.63 16.27 58.79
N THR A 11 31.31 17.52 59.16
CA THR A 11 30.00 18.12 58.85
C THR A 11 29.79 18.36 57.37
N TRP A 12 30.85 18.70 56.62
CA TRP A 12 30.76 18.85 55.16
C TRP A 12 30.57 17.50 54.45
N LEU A 13 31.26 16.44 54.89
CA LEU A 13 31.04 15.06 54.43
C LEU A 13 29.63 14.56 54.75
N LEU A 14 29.11 14.84 55.95
CA LEU A 14 27.73 14.52 56.34
C LEU A 14 26.71 15.29 55.48
N LEU A 15 26.96 16.56 55.14
CA LEU A 15 26.08 17.31 54.23
C LEU A 15 26.04 16.69 52.83
N GLN A 16 27.17 16.20 52.31
CA GLN A 16 27.22 15.51 51.02
C GLN A 16 26.43 14.18 51.04
N ILE A 17 26.49 13.45 52.16
CA ILE A 17 25.69 12.23 52.36
C ILE A 17 24.20 12.55 52.47
N ILE A 18 23.80 13.64 53.14
CA ILE A 18 22.40 14.07 53.24
C ILE A 18 21.85 14.49 51.87
N THR A 19 22.67 15.10 51.00
CA THR A 19 22.26 15.39 49.61
C THR A 19 22.15 14.14 48.75
N TYR A 20 22.92 13.09 49.04
CA TYR A 20 22.83 11.79 48.34
C TYR A 20 21.70 10.88 48.85
N CYS A 21 21.19 11.12 50.06
CA CYS A 21 20.05 10.38 50.65
C CYS A 21 18.67 10.94 50.30
N LYS A 22 18.55 11.89 49.37
CA LYS A 22 17.28 12.14 48.68
C LYS A 22 17.02 10.98 47.74
N GLY A 23 16.48 9.88 48.29
CA GLY A 23 15.89 8.81 47.48
C GLY A 23 14.98 9.47 46.45
N THR A 24 15.21 9.14 45.18
CA THR A 24 14.45 9.65 44.04
C THR A 24 12.98 9.46 44.38
N ILE A 25 12.23 10.56 44.53
CA ILE A 25 10.79 10.49 44.78
C ILE A 25 10.21 9.84 43.52
N PRO A 26 9.70 8.60 43.55
CA PRO A 26 9.42 7.92 42.29
C PRO A 26 8.24 8.53 41.53
N SER A 27 7.41 9.36 42.18
CA SER A 27 6.45 10.24 41.50
C SER A 27 7.10 11.16 40.45
N ALA A 28 8.38 11.52 40.60
CA ALA A 28 9.09 12.34 39.62
C ALA A 28 9.27 11.63 38.26
N LEU A 29 9.11 10.30 38.20
CA LEU A 29 9.18 9.52 36.96
C LEU A 29 7.92 9.66 36.10
N PHE A 30 6.84 10.23 36.65
CA PHE A 30 5.57 10.52 35.97
C PHE A 30 5.15 11.97 36.27
N PRO A 31 5.83 12.97 35.66
CA PRO A 31 5.62 14.37 35.97
C PRO A 31 4.20 14.87 35.69
N SER A 32 3.44 14.20 34.83
CA SER A 32 2.03 14.54 34.58
C SER A 32 1.09 14.13 35.70
N VAL A 33 1.53 13.23 36.59
CA VAL A 33 0.72 12.69 37.68
C VAL A 33 1.10 13.41 38.98
N SER A 34 0.12 14.12 39.54
CA SER A 34 0.26 14.76 40.86
C SER A 34 0.70 13.73 41.91
N LYS A 35 1.67 14.11 42.75
CA LYS A 35 2.12 13.30 43.90
C LYS A 35 0.96 12.84 44.79
N ASN A 36 -0.08 13.68 44.92
CA ASN A 36 -1.29 13.34 45.64
C ASN A 36 -2.37 12.93 44.62
N ILE A 37 -2.65 11.63 44.55
CA ILE A 37 -3.69 11.05 43.70
C ILE A 37 -5.03 11.10 44.43
N ASN A 38 -6.08 11.47 43.70
CA ASN A 38 -7.47 11.50 44.14
C ASN A 38 -8.40 10.97 43.02
N GLU A 39 -9.71 10.93 43.27
CA GLU A 39 -10.71 10.40 42.32
C GLU A 39 -10.75 11.15 40.97
N SER A 40 -10.33 12.41 40.93
CA SER A 40 -10.30 13.23 39.71
C SER A 40 -8.97 13.19 38.95
N THR A 41 -7.98 12.45 39.45
CA THR A 41 -6.62 12.47 38.87
C THR A 41 -6.57 11.81 37.50
N PHE A 42 -7.32 10.72 37.32
CA PHE A 42 -7.33 9.95 36.09
C PHE A 42 -8.65 10.14 35.31
N PRO A 43 -8.61 10.10 33.97
CA PRO A 43 -7.44 9.89 33.13
C PRO A 43 -6.55 11.14 33.03
N VAL A 44 -5.24 10.94 33.01
CA VAL A 44 -4.27 12.02 32.82
C VAL A 44 -4.15 12.31 31.33
N ALA A 45 -4.52 13.51 30.92
CA ALA A 45 -4.56 13.90 29.51
C ALA A 45 -3.25 14.54 29.05
N MET A 46 -2.62 13.94 28.04
CA MET A 46 -1.40 14.41 27.40
C MET A 46 -1.67 14.94 26.00
N LYS A 47 -0.94 15.99 25.62
CA LYS A 47 -0.93 16.53 24.26
C LYS A 47 0.30 15.98 23.53
N ILE A 48 0.07 15.19 22.49
CA ILE A 48 1.13 14.55 21.71
C ILE A 48 1.51 15.43 20.52
N LYS A 49 2.76 15.91 20.53
CA LYS A 49 3.43 16.60 19.42
C LYS A 49 4.18 15.60 18.55
N SER A 50 3.45 14.67 17.93
CA SER A 50 4.04 13.67 17.04
C SER A 50 3.31 13.67 15.70
N THR A 51 4.09 13.59 14.62
CA THR A 51 3.60 13.34 13.26
C THR A 51 3.48 11.84 12.96
N SER A 52 3.94 10.97 13.87
CA SER A 52 3.76 9.52 13.80
C SER A 52 2.40 9.09 14.35
N ASP A 53 1.80 8.09 13.71
CA ASP A 53 0.59 7.38 14.13
C ASP A 53 0.88 6.32 15.20
N LEU A 54 2.15 6.09 15.51
CA LEU A 54 2.61 5.18 16.54
C LEU A 54 3.54 5.91 17.49
N ILE A 55 3.35 5.72 18.79
CA ILE A 55 4.26 6.18 19.85
C ILE A 55 4.49 5.05 20.85
N LEU A 56 5.58 5.10 21.60
CA LEU A 56 5.69 4.33 22.85
C LEU A 56 5.16 5.18 24.00
N VAL A 57 4.43 4.53 24.91
CA VAL A 57 3.90 5.16 26.11
C VAL A 57 4.40 4.44 27.35
N LYS A 58 4.65 5.21 28.41
CA LYS A 58 5.15 4.70 29.68
C LYS A 58 3.98 4.31 30.58
N CYS A 59 4.03 3.11 31.12
CA CYS A 59 3.12 2.61 32.14
C CYS A 59 3.92 2.18 33.37
N PRO A 60 3.42 2.43 34.60
CA PRO A 60 4.05 1.85 35.77
C PRO A 60 4.04 0.31 35.72
N ASP A 61 4.97 -0.31 36.42
CA ASP A 61 5.09 -1.78 36.56
C ASP A 61 5.14 -2.14 38.05
N LYS A 62 5.23 -3.43 38.37
CA LYS A 62 5.05 -4.04 39.69
C LYS A 62 5.80 -3.36 40.83
N TYR A 63 7.00 -2.83 40.59
CA TYR A 63 7.82 -2.21 41.62
C TYR A 63 7.68 -0.68 41.71
N TYR A 64 6.80 -0.08 40.92
CA TYR A 64 6.50 1.34 41.04
C TYR A 64 5.87 1.68 42.39
N LYS A 65 6.36 2.75 43.01
CA LYS A 65 5.89 3.31 44.28
C LYS A 65 5.65 4.79 44.08
N HIS A 66 4.41 5.24 43.99
CA HIS A 66 4.14 6.61 43.58
C HIS A 66 4.62 7.65 44.62
N SER A 67 4.01 7.64 45.81
CA SER A 67 4.20 8.68 46.83
C SER A 67 4.75 8.12 48.15
N ASN A 68 4.47 6.84 48.43
CA ASN A 68 4.82 6.13 49.64
C ASN A 68 5.47 4.78 49.30
N ILE A 69 6.45 4.34 50.10
CA ILE A 69 7.12 3.04 49.94
C ILE A 69 6.15 1.84 50.04
N LYS A 70 5.03 2.02 50.74
CA LYS A 70 3.96 1.01 50.86
C LYS A 70 2.95 1.03 49.72
N ASP A 71 2.99 2.03 48.84
CA ASP A 71 2.12 2.06 47.65
C ASP A 71 2.38 0.81 46.80
N SER A 72 1.42 0.41 45.98
CA SER A 72 1.60 -0.73 45.07
C SER A 72 1.05 -0.41 43.70
N PHE A 73 1.56 -1.13 42.71
CA PHE A 73 1.02 -1.07 41.37
C PHE A 73 0.80 -2.49 40.86
N ASN A 74 -0.38 -2.73 40.31
CA ASN A 74 -0.70 -3.94 39.59
C ASN A 74 -0.92 -3.60 38.12
N MET A 75 -0.07 -4.12 37.23
CA MET A 75 -0.16 -3.84 35.81
C MET A 75 -1.42 -4.48 35.21
N ASP A 76 -2.00 -3.84 34.20
CA ASP A 76 -3.09 -4.42 33.44
C ASP A 76 -2.66 -5.73 32.75
N GLY A 77 -3.49 -6.77 32.84
CA GLY A 77 -3.16 -8.11 32.33
C GLY A 77 -2.86 -8.12 30.83
N LEU A 78 -3.54 -7.27 30.03
CA LEU A 78 -3.29 -7.19 28.59
C LEU A 78 -1.89 -6.65 28.29
N LEU A 79 -1.40 -5.72 29.11
CA LEU A 79 -0.04 -5.17 28.99
C LEU A 79 1.01 -6.12 29.55
N GLU A 80 0.71 -6.77 30.68
CA GLU A 80 1.61 -7.69 31.38
C GLU A 80 2.04 -8.86 30.50
N PHE A 81 1.11 -9.45 29.73
CA PHE A 81 1.37 -10.61 28.87
C PHE A 81 1.62 -10.23 27.39
N SER A 82 1.61 -8.94 27.05
CA SER A 82 1.84 -8.49 25.68
C SER A 82 3.30 -8.64 25.28
N LYS A 83 3.54 -9.29 24.14
CA LYS A 83 4.86 -9.37 23.49
C LYS A 83 5.36 -8.01 22.95
N LEU A 84 4.48 -7.00 22.91
CA LEU A 84 4.80 -5.65 22.44
C LEU A 84 5.30 -4.72 23.55
N THR A 85 5.11 -5.12 24.82
CA THR A 85 5.49 -4.33 26.00
C THR A 85 6.94 -4.62 26.41
N PHE A 86 7.72 -3.58 26.68
CA PHE A 86 9.11 -3.66 27.16
C PHE A 86 9.17 -3.25 28.61
N ARG A 87 9.58 -4.15 29.50
CA ARG A 87 9.79 -3.82 30.90
C ARG A 87 11.23 -3.36 31.10
N THR A 88 11.40 -2.33 31.91
CA THR A 88 12.72 -1.92 32.41
C THR A 88 13.37 -3.03 33.23
N ASN A 89 14.69 -2.98 33.37
CA ASN A 89 15.43 -3.95 34.18
C ASN A 89 14.98 -3.91 35.65
N SER A 90 14.75 -2.71 36.18
CA SER A 90 14.19 -2.51 37.53
C SER A 90 12.71 -2.89 37.66
N LYS A 91 11.98 -3.11 36.56
CA LYS A 91 10.52 -3.33 36.53
C LYS A 91 9.74 -2.28 37.33
N ILE A 92 10.22 -1.04 37.30
CA ILE A 92 9.51 0.13 37.85
C ILE A 92 8.50 0.63 36.83
N PHE A 93 8.82 0.54 35.53
CA PHE A 93 7.87 0.87 34.47
C PHE A 93 8.13 0.02 33.22
N ALA A 94 7.16 0.07 32.33
CA ALA A 94 7.19 -0.57 31.05
C ALA A 94 6.79 0.40 29.94
N TRP A 95 7.32 0.18 28.75
CA TRP A 95 6.99 0.89 27.53
C TRP A 95 6.12 0.02 26.66
N THR A 96 4.99 0.53 26.21
CA THR A 96 4.08 -0.20 25.33
C THR A 96 3.66 0.69 24.16
N PRO A 97 3.48 0.15 22.94
CA PRO A 97 3.06 0.96 21.82
C PRO A 97 1.60 1.43 21.97
N SER A 98 1.35 2.66 21.55
CA SER A 98 0.00 3.23 21.39
C SER A 98 -0.17 3.73 19.96
N VAL A 99 -1.24 3.27 19.31
CA VAL A 99 -1.58 3.61 17.93
C VAL A 99 -2.65 4.69 17.92
N TYR A 100 -2.48 5.68 17.05
CA TYR A 100 -3.50 6.69 16.77
C TYR A 100 -4.78 6.04 16.24
N ASN A 101 -5.87 6.18 16.98
CA ASN A 101 -7.21 5.81 16.55
C ASN A 101 -7.99 7.05 16.08
N ASN A 102 -8.48 7.02 14.84
CA ASN A 102 -9.29 8.12 14.27
C ASN A 102 -10.79 8.03 14.61
N ILE A 103 -11.26 6.87 15.09
CA ILE A 103 -12.68 6.61 15.38
C ILE A 103 -13.02 7.11 16.79
N ASN A 104 -12.21 6.70 17.77
CA ASN A 104 -12.31 7.16 19.14
C ASN A 104 -11.18 8.16 19.36
N ARG A 105 -11.48 9.47 19.32
CA ARG A 105 -10.49 10.57 19.55
C ARG A 105 -9.72 10.46 20.87
N ASP A 106 -10.13 9.54 21.74
CA ASP A 106 -9.57 9.28 23.04
C ASP A 106 -8.74 7.98 22.99
N ASN A 107 -7.45 8.10 22.65
CA ASN A 107 -6.50 7.00 22.82
C ASN A 107 -6.18 6.86 24.30
N ILE A 108 -7.01 6.10 25.01
CA ILE A 108 -6.82 5.82 26.44
C ILE A 108 -6.06 4.52 26.59
N VAL A 109 -4.96 4.58 27.32
CA VAL A 109 -4.19 3.40 27.75
C VAL A 109 -4.44 3.20 29.24
N THR A 110 -5.03 2.05 29.57
CA THR A 110 -5.16 1.59 30.96
C THR A 110 -3.89 0.84 31.33
N CYS A 111 -3.05 1.44 32.16
CA CYS A 111 -1.78 0.84 32.57
C CYS A 111 -1.96 -0.22 33.66
N GLY A 112 -3.00 -0.08 34.49
CA GLY A 112 -3.25 -0.97 35.63
C GLY A 112 -3.92 -0.25 36.80
N ILE A 113 -3.73 -0.78 38.00
CA ILE A 113 -4.33 -0.31 39.25
C ILE A 113 -3.23 0.14 40.21
N ALA A 114 -3.29 1.38 40.66
CA ALA A 114 -2.42 1.92 41.71
C ALA A 114 -3.11 1.81 43.08
N GLY A 115 -2.50 1.08 44.01
CA GLY A 115 -2.90 1.04 45.42
C GLY A 115 -2.15 2.11 46.21
N ILE A 116 -2.83 3.19 46.58
CA ILE A 116 -2.25 4.32 47.31
C ILE A 116 -2.61 4.22 48.79
N ILE A 117 -1.60 4.25 49.65
CA ILE A 117 -1.79 4.14 51.11
C ILE A 117 -2.07 5.52 51.70
N ASN A 118 -3.24 5.68 52.32
CA ASN A 118 -3.60 6.92 53.01
C ASN A 118 -2.99 7.01 54.44
N PHE A 119 -3.18 8.15 55.10
CA PHE A 119 -2.71 8.39 56.48
C PHE A 119 -3.22 7.37 57.51
N ASN A 120 -4.35 6.71 57.24
CA ASN A 120 -4.93 5.67 58.10
C ASN A 120 -4.44 4.26 57.73
N ASN A 121 -3.38 4.15 56.93
CA ASN A 121 -2.80 2.89 56.46
C ASN A 121 -3.81 2.00 55.67
N LYS A 122 -4.85 2.60 55.09
CA LYS A 122 -5.81 1.94 54.19
C LYS A 122 -5.38 2.18 52.74
N SER A 123 -5.38 1.10 51.95
CA SER A 123 -5.13 1.17 50.50
C SER A 123 -6.40 1.63 49.77
N ILE A 124 -6.28 2.64 48.93
CA ILE A 124 -7.30 3.07 47.98
C ILE A 124 -6.77 2.78 46.57
N ASN A 125 -7.60 2.14 45.76
CA ASN A 125 -7.21 1.73 44.42
C ASN A 125 -7.69 2.74 43.38
N TYR A 126 -6.81 3.10 42.45
CA TYR A 126 -7.10 4.00 41.33
C TYR A 126 -6.72 3.34 40.01
N ASP A 127 -7.62 3.43 39.02
CA ASP A 127 -7.31 3.03 37.65
C ASP A 127 -6.32 4.01 37.02
N TRP A 128 -5.09 3.54 36.78
CA TRP A 128 -4.07 4.35 36.13
C TRP A 128 -4.33 4.43 34.62
N LYS A 129 -5.02 5.50 34.22
CA LYS A 129 -5.43 5.73 32.83
C LYS A 129 -4.73 6.95 32.24
N MET A 130 -4.07 6.76 31.11
CA MET A 130 -3.38 7.83 30.38
C MET A 130 -4.13 8.09 29.07
N LYS A 131 -4.51 9.34 28.82
CA LYS A 131 -5.21 9.77 27.60
C LYS A 131 -4.26 10.54 26.69
N TYR A 132 -4.00 10.01 25.50
CA TYR A 132 -3.07 10.60 24.54
C TYR A 132 -3.81 11.30 23.40
N ASN A 133 -3.72 12.63 23.36
CA ASN A 133 -4.39 13.45 22.36
C ASN A 133 -3.37 13.98 21.35
N TRP A 134 -3.38 13.43 20.13
CA TRP A 134 -2.58 13.95 19.03
C TRP A 134 -3.05 15.36 18.68
N GLN A 135 -2.10 16.30 18.59
CA GLN A 135 -2.43 17.69 18.26
C GLN A 135 -2.78 17.88 16.78
N SER A 136 -2.35 16.96 15.93
CA SER A 136 -2.61 16.95 14.49
C SER A 136 -2.75 15.52 14.00
N LYS A 137 -3.49 15.33 12.90
CA LYS A 137 -3.58 14.02 12.23
C LYS A 137 -2.16 13.55 11.85
N PRO A 138 -1.75 12.34 12.25
CA PRO A 138 -0.45 11.78 11.87
C PRO A 138 -0.28 11.66 10.37
N LYS A 139 0.98 11.74 9.94
CA LYS A 139 1.45 11.68 8.56
C LYS A 139 2.67 10.76 8.44
N SER A 140 2.65 9.62 9.13
CA SER A 140 3.77 8.64 9.16
C SER A 140 4.31 8.29 7.78
N PHE A 141 3.41 8.16 6.80
CA PHE A 141 3.76 7.85 5.42
C PHE A 141 4.58 8.94 4.72
N GLU A 142 4.27 10.21 4.99
CA GLU A 142 4.94 11.37 4.38
C GLU A 142 6.32 11.62 5.00
N ILE A 143 6.47 11.36 6.30
CA ILE A 143 7.72 11.59 7.04
C ILE A 143 8.68 10.40 7.00
N ALA A 144 8.22 9.23 6.55
CA ALA A 144 9.02 8.01 6.52
C ALA A 144 10.16 8.13 5.51
N LYS A 145 11.36 7.76 5.95
CA LYS A 145 12.53 7.67 5.08
C LYS A 145 12.34 6.49 4.13
N ARG A 146 12.39 6.76 2.83
CA ARG A 146 12.31 5.71 1.82
C ARG A 146 13.65 4.97 1.75
N GLU A 147 13.61 3.66 1.92
CA GLU A 147 14.80 2.81 1.88
C GLU A 147 14.52 1.56 1.05
N LYS A 148 15.53 1.15 0.28
CA LYS A 148 15.46 -0.12 -0.43
C LYS A 148 15.64 -1.25 0.57
N ILE A 149 14.61 -2.09 0.75
CA ILE A 149 14.62 -3.16 1.75
C ILE A 149 14.47 -4.50 1.04
N SER A 150 15.42 -5.40 1.31
CA SER A 150 15.37 -6.79 0.87
C SER A 150 15.06 -7.74 2.03
N LYS A 151 16.04 -8.47 2.54
CA LYS A 151 15.88 -9.36 3.71
C LYS A 151 16.27 -8.70 5.02
N THR A 152 17.02 -7.61 4.96
CA THR A 152 17.56 -6.92 6.14
C THR A 152 16.98 -5.52 6.26
N LEU A 153 16.80 -5.09 7.50
CA LEU A 153 16.37 -3.74 7.81
C LEU A 153 17.58 -2.80 7.93
N PRO A 154 17.51 -1.57 7.40
CA PRO A 154 18.60 -0.61 7.50
C PRO A 154 18.89 -0.25 8.97
N SER A 155 20.15 0.01 9.29
CA SER A 155 20.53 0.67 10.53
C SER A 155 20.00 2.11 10.53
N SER A 156 19.61 2.60 11.71
CA SER A 156 19.20 4.00 11.89
C SER A 156 20.33 4.76 12.59
N ASN A 157 20.78 5.86 11.98
CA ASN A 157 21.69 6.81 12.61
C ASN A 157 20.94 7.89 13.42
N LYS A 158 19.60 7.84 13.44
CA LYS A 158 18.74 8.75 14.22
C LYS A 158 18.30 8.16 15.56
N CYS A 159 18.53 6.87 15.75
CA CYS A 159 18.25 6.15 16.99
C CYS A 159 19.58 5.96 17.76
N GLY A 160 19.51 5.67 19.05
CA GLY A 160 20.68 5.46 19.89
C GLY A 160 21.69 4.46 19.34
N ASP A 161 22.95 4.67 19.70
CA ASP A 161 24.09 3.89 19.21
C ASP A 161 24.09 2.43 19.71
N ASP A 162 23.36 2.13 20.79
CA ASP A 162 23.20 0.79 21.34
C ASP A 162 22.06 0.04 20.64
N PRO A 163 22.35 -0.94 19.77
CA PRO A 163 21.33 -1.67 19.03
C PRO A 163 20.40 -2.48 19.95
N SER A 164 20.81 -2.77 21.18
CA SER A 164 19.99 -3.53 22.14
C SER A 164 18.81 -2.72 22.68
N ASN A 165 18.90 -1.39 22.66
CA ASN A 165 17.83 -0.49 23.09
C ASN A 165 16.90 -0.06 21.95
N VAL A 166 17.26 -0.40 20.69
CA VAL A 166 16.44 -0.07 19.53
C VAL A 166 15.44 -1.17 19.24
N VAL A 167 14.16 -0.85 19.39
CA VAL A 167 13.05 -1.77 19.11
C VAL A 167 12.33 -1.37 17.82
N LYS A 168 11.88 -2.37 17.07
CA LYS A 168 11.29 -2.19 15.74
C LYS A 168 9.89 -2.76 15.68
N PHE A 169 8.99 -2.02 15.04
CA PHE A 169 7.60 -2.44 14.82
C PHE A 169 7.20 -2.31 13.36
N THR A 170 6.25 -3.14 12.94
CA THR A 170 5.56 -3.07 11.64
C THR A 170 4.08 -3.39 11.84
N ARG A 171 3.26 -3.23 10.80
CA ARG A 171 1.92 -3.81 10.76
C ARG A 171 1.90 -5.09 9.94
N ASP A 172 1.04 -6.03 10.35
CA ASP A 172 0.68 -7.21 9.55
C ASP A 172 -0.31 -6.85 8.42
N LYS A 173 -0.72 -7.84 7.63
CA LYS A 173 -1.67 -7.65 6.52
C LYS A 173 -3.06 -7.19 6.98
N GLN A 174 -3.44 -7.49 8.23
CA GLN A 174 -4.70 -7.06 8.84
C GLN A 174 -4.60 -5.68 9.51
N GLY A 175 -3.40 -5.07 9.51
CA GLY A 175 -3.13 -3.78 10.10
C GLY A 175 -2.81 -3.80 11.60
N ASN A 176 -2.69 -4.98 12.21
CA ASN A 176 -2.30 -5.11 13.61
C ASN A 176 -0.81 -4.84 13.79
N LEU A 177 -0.47 -4.24 14.92
CA LEU A 177 0.91 -3.94 15.25
C LEU A 177 1.67 -5.22 15.64
N LYS A 178 2.86 -5.38 15.09
CA LYS A 178 3.76 -6.51 15.35
C LYS A 178 5.17 -6.00 15.64
N ARG A 179 5.83 -6.62 16.61
CA ARG A 179 7.26 -6.42 16.84
C ARG A 179 8.04 -7.18 15.79
N VAL A 180 9.04 -6.52 15.20
CA VAL A 180 9.94 -7.17 14.25
C VAL A 180 10.95 -8.01 15.00
N SER A 181 10.99 -9.30 14.68
CA SER A 181 11.98 -10.27 15.12
C SER A 181 13.08 -10.37 14.08
N ILE A 182 14.31 -9.99 14.43
CA ILE A 182 15.46 -10.11 13.54
C ILE A 182 16.25 -11.33 13.97
N ASN A 183 16.36 -12.33 13.10
CA ASN A 183 17.15 -13.54 13.35
C ASN A 183 18.35 -13.55 12.39
N ASN A 184 19.56 -13.46 12.94
CA ASN A 184 20.81 -13.34 12.16
C ASN A 184 20.82 -12.16 11.16
N GLY A 185 20.16 -11.05 11.51
CA GLY A 185 20.09 -9.86 10.66
C GLY A 185 18.95 -9.86 9.62
N GLU A 186 18.22 -10.96 9.48
CA GLU A 186 17.19 -11.14 8.46
C GLU A 186 15.77 -11.19 9.02
N LEU A 187 14.83 -10.69 8.20
CA LEU A 187 13.39 -10.80 8.36
C LEU A 187 12.94 -12.17 7.86
N LYS A 188 12.27 -12.95 8.71
CA LYS A 188 11.86 -14.33 8.37
C LYS A 188 10.36 -14.54 8.38
N GLU A 189 9.63 -13.79 9.19
CA GLU A 189 8.18 -13.98 9.27
C GLU A 189 7.48 -13.28 8.10
N GLU A 190 6.43 -13.89 7.54
CA GLU A 190 5.73 -13.38 6.36
C GLU A 190 5.24 -11.93 6.54
N ASP A 191 4.72 -11.60 7.74
CA ASP A 191 4.28 -10.26 8.09
C ASP A 191 5.42 -9.27 8.36
N GLU A 192 6.67 -9.70 8.35
CA GLU A 192 7.85 -8.86 8.50
C GLU A 192 8.51 -8.57 7.16
N ILE A 193 8.43 -9.51 6.21
CA ILE A 193 8.98 -9.38 4.86
C ILE A 193 8.50 -8.08 4.23
N PRO A 194 9.39 -7.31 3.57
CA PRO A 194 8.98 -6.05 2.97
C PRO A 194 8.05 -6.27 1.79
N HIS A 195 7.07 -5.39 1.70
CA HIS A 195 6.26 -5.18 0.50
C HIS A 195 6.27 -3.68 0.19
N ALA A 196 5.85 -3.32 -1.01
CA ALA A 196 5.75 -1.92 -1.42
C ALA A 196 5.05 -1.10 -0.34
N ASN A 197 5.64 0.05 0.04
CA ASN A 197 5.05 1.01 0.96
C ASN A 197 4.89 0.58 2.43
N LYS A 198 5.40 -0.61 2.81
CA LYS A 198 5.40 -1.06 4.21
C LYS A 198 6.19 -0.13 5.11
N LEU A 199 5.66 0.18 6.31
CA LEU A 199 6.31 1.05 7.29
C LEU A 199 6.93 0.24 8.44
N TYR A 200 8.18 0.55 8.75
CA TYR A 200 8.90 0.05 9.92
C TYR A 200 9.22 1.21 10.87
N TYR A 201 8.81 1.09 12.12
CA TYR A 201 8.97 2.11 13.15
C TYR A 201 10.11 1.71 14.08
N TYR A 202 11.06 2.61 14.28
CA TYR A 202 12.23 2.42 15.13
C TYR A 202 12.05 3.30 16.36
N PHE A 203 12.24 2.72 17.53
CA PHE A 203 12.19 3.43 18.80
C PHE A 203 13.46 3.17 19.58
N ASP A 204 13.96 4.21 20.21
CA ASP A 204 14.98 4.11 21.22
C ASP A 204 14.27 4.01 22.58
N VAL A 205 14.37 2.85 23.24
CA VAL A 205 13.66 2.60 24.50
C VAL A 205 14.38 3.33 25.63
N PRO A 206 13.72 4.27 26.33
CA PRO A 206 14.37 5.02 27.39
C PRO A 206 14.76 4.16 28.59
N ASP A 207 15.83 4.56 29.26
CA ASP A 207 16.32 3.93 30.49
C ASP A 207 15.40 4.12 31.71
N ASP A 208 15.76 3.45 32.80
CA ASP A 208 15.05 3.40 34.08
C ASP A 208 14.94 4.76 34.80
N ASN A 209 15.74 5.76 34.42
CA ASN A 209 15.71 7.10 35.01
C ASN A 209 14.95 8.12 34.16
N SER A 210 14.47 7.71 32.99
CA SER A 210 13.76 8.60 32.07
C SER A 210 12.48 9.17 32.69
N ILE A 211 12.33 10.49 32.62
CA ILE A 211 11.11 11.22 33.01
C ILE A 211 10.11 11.35 31.85
N LEU A 212 10.44 10.84 30.66
CA LEU A 212 9.55 10.87 29.52
C LEU A 212 8.36 9.94 29.77
N GLU A 213 7.16 10.36 29.40
CA GLU A 213 5.94 9.55 29.57
C GLU A 213 5.43 9.01 28.22
N TYR A 214 5.93 9.56 27.12
CA TYR A 214 5.78 9.02 25.78
C TYR A 214 7.00 9.35 24.93
N VAL A 215 7.25 8.53 23.90
CA VAL A 215 8.35 8.72 22.95
C VAL A 215 7.86 8.44 21.52
N PRO A 216 8.01 9.38 20.58
CA PRO A 216 7.78 9.13 19.16
C PRO A 216 8.91 8.28 18.56
N PRO A 217 8.72 7.64 17.40
CA PRO A 217 9.79 6.89 16.76
C PRO A 217 10.95 7.81 16.39
N CYS A 218 12.18 7.34 16.65
CA CYS A 218 13.40 8.03 16.21
C CYS A 218 13.57 7.97 14.69
N GLN A 219 13.04 6.93 14.05
CA GLN A 219 12.98 6.80 12.59
C GLN A 219 11.77 5.98 12.16
N ILE A 220 11.14 6.39 11.05
CA ILE A 220 10.17 5.56 10.32
C ILE A 220 10.78 5.29 8.96
N VAL A 221 10.78 4.03 8.56
CA VAL A 221 11.30 3.59 7.26
C VAL A 221 10.15 3.08 6.41
N ARG A 222 10.07 3.55 5.16
CA ARG A 222 9.13 3.08 4.13
C ARG A 222 9.90 2.19 3.15
N ALA A 223 9.45 0.95 3.02
CA ALA A 223 10.02 -0.01 2.10
C ALA A 223 9.75 0.42 0.64
N VAL A 224 10.83 0.54 -0.12
CA VAL A 224 10.81 0.74 -1.57
C VAL A 224 11.70 -0.30 -2.25
N ASN A 225 11.61 -0.43 -3.57
CA ASN A 225 12.47 -1.33 -4.33
C ASN A 225 12.68 -0.83 -5.77
N ASP A 226 13.43 -1.61 -6.57
CA ASP A 226 13.64 -1.29 -7.97
C ASP A 226 12.34 -1.42 -8.78
N LYS A 227 12.40 -0.91 -10.01
CA LYS A 227 11.33 -0.98 -11.00
C LYS A 227 10.88 -2.44 -11.21
N PRO A 228 9.58 -2.76 -11.01
CA PRO A 228 9.05 -4.06 -11.38
C PRO A 228 8.82 -4.16 -12.90
N GLU A 229 8.80 -5.39 -13.40
CA GLU A 229 8.32 -5.75 -14.72
C GLU A 229 6.87 -6.22 -14.63
N ILE A 230 6.02 -5.73 -15.54
CA ILE A 230 4.65 -6.25 -15.70
C ILE A 230 4.74 -7.51 -16.56
N LYS A 231 4.29 -8.65 -16.04
CA LYS A 231 4.24 -9.92 -16.78
C LYS A 231 2.84 -10.51 -16.78
N ILE A 232 2.44 -11.03 -17.93
CA ILE A 232 1.21 -11.80 -18.13
C ILE A 232 1.58 -13.27 -18.11
N ASN A 233 0.91 -14.04 -17.25
CA ASN A 233 1.16 -15.46 -16.97
C ASN A 233 2.62 -15.78 -16.60
N GLY A 234 3.35 -14.80 -16.01
CA GLY A 234 4.75 -14.96 -15.62
C GLY A 234 5.73 -15.05 -16.79
N GLN A 235 5.31 -14.70 -18.01
CA GLN A 235 6.11 -14.85 -19.23
C GLN A 235 6.40 -13.51 -19.89
N GLU A 236 7.54 -13.44 -20.58
CA GLU A 236 7.78 -12.40 -21.58
C GLU A 236 7.09 -12.77 -22.89
N HIS A 237 6.59 -11.75 -23.58
CA HIS A 237 5.85 -11.90 -24.82
C HIS A 237 6.61 -11.22 -25.95
N PRO A 238 6.49 -11.68 -27.20
CA PRO A 238 7.12 -11.02 -28.33
C PRO A 238 6.46 -9.66 -28.59
N VAL A 239 7.23 -8.72 -29.12
CA VAL A 239 6.70 -7.44 -29.62
C VAL A 239 5.99 -7.64 -30.96
N SER A 240 5.01 -6.80 -31.23
CA SER A 240 4.25 -6.80 -32.48
C SER A 240 5.16 -6.40 -33.65
N PRO A 241 5.02 -7.07 -34.82
CA PRO A 241 5.78 -6.71 -36.02
C PRO A 241 5.38 -5.34 -36.56
N ASN A 242 4.11 -4.93 -36.38
CA ASN A 242 3.58 -3.66 -36.87
C ASN A 242 3.74 -2.51 -35.85
N ASN A 243 4.06 -2.82 -34.58
CA ASN A 243 4.26 -1.82 -33.54
C ASN A 243 5.13 -2.36 -32.38
N ASN A 244 6.38 -1.90 -32.29
CA ASN A 244 7.35 -2.35 -31.27
C ASN A 244 7.01 -1.96 -29.82
N LYS A 245 5.97 -1.14 -29.58
CA LYS A 245 5.50 -0.77 -28.24
C LYS A 245 4.45 -1.75 -27.70
N ILE A 246 3.91 -2.62 -28.55
CA ILE A 246 2.82 -3.54 -28.21
C ILE A 246 3.38 -4.95 -28.10
N TYR A 247 3.17 -5.58 -26.96
CA TYR A 247 3.48 -6.99 -26.73
C TYR A 247 2.30 -7.87 -27.15
N VAL A 248 2.54 -9.05 -27.68
CA VAL A 248 1.49 -9.89 -28.28
C VAL A 248 1.22 -11.10 -27.40
N VAL A 249 -0.03 -11.22 -26.95
CA VAL A 249 -0.55 -12.41 -26.27
C VAL A 249 -1.53 -13.10 -27.21
N LYS A 250 -1.18 -14.31 -27.66
CA LYS A 250 -2.01 -15.12 -28.56
C LYS A 250 -3.00 -15.94 -27.74
N ARG A 251 -4.25 -15.98 -28.21
CA ARG A 251 -5.37 -16.57 -27.50
C ARG A 251 -6.06 -17.64 -28.33
N GLU A 252 -6.41 -18.74 -27.67
CA GLU A 252 -7.18 -19.84 -28.26
C GLU A 252 -8.69 -19.58 -28.18
N THR A 253 -9.16 -19.03 -27.06
CA THR A 253 -10.58 -18.80 -26.79
C THR A 253 -10.89 -17.31 -26.59
N MET A 254 -12.15 -16.93 -26.84
CA MET A 254 -12.63 -15.56 -26.62
C MET A 254 -12.72 -15.20 -25.14
N THR A 255 -13.01 -16.17 -24.28
CA THR A 255 -13.02 -16.01 -22.82
C THR A 255 -11.84 -16.73 -22.19
N GLU A 256 -10.96 -15.99 -21.52
CA GLU A 256 -9.74 -16.51 -20.90
C GLU A 256 -9.39 -15.68 -19.66
N VAL A 257 -8.83 -16.34 -18.64
CA VAL A 257 -8.34 -15.71 -17.41
C VAL A 257 -6.83 -15.57 -17.51
N PHE A 258 -6.32 -14.37 -17.25
CA PHE A 258 -4.90 -14.07 -17.26
C PHE A 258 -4.42 -13.75 -15.86
N ASN A 259 -3.29 -14.33 -15.48
CA ASN A 259 -2.57 -13.92 -14.28
C ASN A 259 -1.66 -12.76 -14.63
N ILE A 260 -1.59 -11.75 -13.76
CA ILE A 260 -0.71 -10.60 -13.91
C ILE A 260 0.14 -10.45 -12.66
N LYS A 261 1.45 -10.27 -12.84
CA LYS A 261 2.39 -10.05 -11.75
C LYS A 261 3.27 -8.85 -12.02
N LEU A 262 3.53 -8.07 -10.97
CA LEU A 262 4.66 -7.15 -10.89
C LEU A 262 5.86 -7.93 -10.40
N GLU A 263 6.70 -8.38 -11.34
CA GLU A 263 7.87 -9.18 -11.04
C GLU A 263 9.08 -8.30 -10.79
N LEU A 264 9.83 -8.61 -9.73
CA LEU A 264 11.12 -8.00 -9.46
C LEU A 264 12.21 -9.00 -9.82
N LEU A 265 13.18 -8.58 -10.63
CA LEU A 265 14.34 -9.42 -11.00
C LEU A 265 15.31 -9.71 -9.84
N SER A 266 15.06 -9.15 -8.65
CA SER A 266 15.87 -9.37 -7.46
C SER A 266 15.52 -10.71 -6.80
N PRO A 267 16.49 -11.63 -6.67
CA PRO A 267 16.24 -12.95 -6.08
C PRO A 267 15.92 -12.88 -4.58
N ASP A 268 16.24 -11.77 -3.90
CA ASP A 268 16.03 -11.65 -2.46
C ASP A 268 14.60 -11.30 -2.07
N THR A 269 13.85 -10.64 -2.96
CA THR A 269 12.47 -10.20 -2.69
C THR A 269 11.58 -10.30 -3.94
N PRO A 270 11.38 -11.50 -4.51
CA PRO A 270 10.59 -11.69 -5.73
C PRO A 270 9.10 -11.36 -5.56
N ASP A 271 8.62 -11.31 -4.31
CA ASP A 271 7.23 -11.06 -3.95
C ASP A 271 7.00 -9.66 -3.34
N PHE A 272 7.96 -8.74 -3.49
CA PHE A 272 7.87 -7.37 -2.94
C PHE A 272 6.61 -6.61 -3.38
N TYR A 273 6.18 -6.80 -4.63
CA TYR A 273 5.00 -6.15 -5.22
C TYR A 273 3.75 -7.05 -5.26
N LYS A 274 3.75 -8.16 -4.52
CA LYS A 274 2.63 -9.10 -4.51
C LYS A 274 1.38 -8.47 -3.88
N GLY A 275 0.23 -8.62 -4.53
CA GLY A 275 -1.05 -8.05 -4.09
C GLY A 275 -1.20 -6.54 -4.35
N GLU A 276 -0.23 -5.91 -5.02
CA GLU A 276 -0.36 -4.53 -5.46
C GLU A 276 -1.40 -4.41 -6.57
N LYS A 277 -2.16 -3.32 -6.56
CA LYS A 277 -3.18 -3.06 -7.58
C LYS A 277 -2.55 -2.43 -8.82
N ILE A 278 -2.92 -2.94 -9.97
CA ILE A 278 -2.44 -2.48 -11.28
C ILE A 278 -3.61 -1.80 -11.99
N LEU A 279 -3.34 -0.61 -12.56
CA LEU A 279 -4.32 0.08 -13.40
C LEU A 279 -4.30 -0.51 -14.80
N MET A 280 -5.41 -1.11 -15.21
CA MET A 280 -5.66 -1.62 -16.55
C MET A 280 -6.53 -0.62 -17.31
N LYS A 281 -6.22 -0.39 -18.59
CA LYS A 281 -6.97 0.53 -19.45
C LYS A 281 -7.05 0.02 -20.87
N GLU A 282 -8.19 0.19 -21.53
CA GLU A 282 -8.31 -0.15 -22.94
C GLU A 282 -7.65 0.89 -23.85
N MET A 283 -7.08 0.40 -24.94
CA MET A 283 -6.40 1.21 -25.94
C MET A 283 -7.05 1.01 -27.30
N ARG A 284 -7.11 2.09 -28.10
CA ARG A 284 -7.49 2.07 -29.50
C ARG A 284 -6.25 2.08 -30.39
N TYR A 285 -6.20 1.18 -31.35
CA TYR A 285 -5.17 1.11 -32.37
C TYR A 285 -5.67 1.74 -33.67
N ALA A 286 -4.91 2.70 -34.19
CA ALA A 286 -5.13 3.36 -35.45
C ALA A 286 -3.86 3.24 -36.31
N GLU A 287 -3.99 3.54 -37.60
CA GLU A 287 -2.90 3.41 -38.58
C GLU A 287 -1.60 4.10 -38.14
N SER A 288 -1.70 5.29 -37.57
CA SER A 288 -0.54 6.11 -37.16
C SER A 288 -0.34 6.22 -35.65
N SER A 289 -1.22 5.63 -34.82
CA SER A 289 -1.20 5.90 -33.38
C SER A 289 -1.88 4.83 -32.54
N ILE A 290 -1.53 4.79 -31.26
CA ILE A 290 -2.26 4.07 -30.22
C ILE A 290 -2.67 5.09 -29.15
N ALA A 291 -3.93 5.06 -28.72
CA ALA A 291 -4.48 6.03 -27.79
C ALA A 291 -5.37 5.38 -26.73
N ASP A 292 -5.39 5.97 -25.54
CA ASP A 292 -6.24 5.56 -24.43
C ASP A 292 -7.73 5.70 -24.81
N ILE A 293 -8.54 4.72 -24.42
CA ILE A 293 -10.00 4.84 -24.46
C ILE A 293 -10.46 5.41 -23.10
N PRO A 294 -11.15 6.57 -23.07
CA PRO A 294 -11.57 7.18 -21.82
C PRO A 294 -12.61 6.31 -21.10
N ASN A 295 -12.63 6.39 -19.76
CA ASN A 295 -13.60 5.69 -18.90
C ASN A 295 -13.54 4.16 -19.00
N THR A 296 -12.36 3.60 -19.29
CA THR A 296 -12.11 2.14 -19.29
C THR A 296 -11.10 1.73 -18.22
N ASP A 297 -10.77 2.66 -17.32
CA ASP A 297 -9.83 2.47 -16.24
C ASP A 297 -10.39 1.49 -15.19
N GLU A 298 -9.69 0.39 -14.96
CA GLU A 298 -10.05 -0.65 -14.00
C GLU A 298 -8.83 -1.01 -13.13
N MET A 299 -9.05 -1.12 -11.81
CA MET A 299 -8.01 -1.58 -10.89
C MET A 299 -8.10 -3.09 -10.72
N ILE A 300 -7.08 -3.80 -11.18
CA ILE A 300 -7.00 -5.26 -11.07
C ILE A 300 -5.91 -5.68 -10.09
N MET A 301 -6.00 -6.90 -9.58
CA MET A 301 -5.04 -7.49 -8.65
C MET A 301 -4.91 -8.97 -8.97
N ASP A 302 -3.67 -9.43 -9.16
CA ASP A 302 -3.26 -10.81 -9.45
C ASP A 302 -3.81 -11.46 -10.74
N SER A 303 -5.06 -11.20 -11.14
CA SER A 303 -5.66 -11.73 -12.36
C SER A 303 -6.80 -10.87 -12.92
N PHE A 304 -7.20 -11.15 -14.17
CA PHE A 304 -8.35 -10.54 -14.84
C PHE A 304 -8.88 -11.45 -15.95
N THR A 305 -10.13 -11.25 -16.36
CA THR A 305 -10.80 -12.04 -17.40
C THR A 305 -11.04 -11.20 -18.64
N LEU A 306 -10.72 -11.74 -19.81
CA LEU A 306 -11.05 -11.10 -21.09
C LEU A 306 -12.06 -11.92 -21.89
N HIS A 307 -13.10 -11.26 -22.38
CA HIS A 307 -14.18 -11.87 -23.18
C HIS A 307 -14.08 -11.61 -24.68
N GLN A 308 -13.16 -10.75 -25.10
CA GLN A 308 -12.92 -10.44 -26.51
C GLN A 308 -11.46 -10.03 -26.73
N PHE A 309 -11.04 -9.94 -27.99
CA PHE A 309 -9.73 -9.37 -28.33
C PHE A 309 -9.70 -7.88 -28.00
N LYS A 310 -8.60 -7.44 -27.40
CA LYS A 310 -8.40 -6.05 -26.94
C LYS A 310 -6.93 -5.69 -26.95
N ILE A 311 -6.65 -4.40 -26.92
CA ILE A 311 -5.34 -3.89 -26.52
C ILE A 311 -5.51 -3.23 -25.16
N LEU A 312 -4.67 -3.63 -24.21
CA LEU A 312 -4.71 -3.15 -22.84
C LEU A 312 -3.38 -2.54 -22.47
N LYS A 313 -3.42 -1.37 -21.85
CA LYS A 313 -2.28 -0.76 -21.17
C LYS A 313 -2.39 -1.05 -19.69
N PHE A 314 -1.33 -1.61 -19.12
CA PHE A 314 -1.19 -1.79 -17.69
C PHE A 314 -0.20 -0.77 -17.17
N SER A 315 -0.52 -0.15 -16.04
CA SER A 315 0.32 0.83 -15.39
C SER A 315 0.35 0.62 -13.87
N TYR A 316 1.51 0.84 -13.27
CA TYR A 316 1.70 0.76 -11.83
C TYR A 316 2.63 1.87 -11.37
N ASN A 317 2.22 2.56 -10.29
CA ASN A 317 3.02 3.58 -9.65
C ASN A 317 3.86 2.94 -8.53
N TYR A 318 5.13 2.68 -8.79
CA TYR A 318 6.05 2.05 -7.85
C TYR A 318 6.85 3.10 -7.08
N PRO A 319 7.02 2.94 -5.76
CA PRO A 319 7.80 3.87 -4.96
C PRO A 319 9.30 3.63 -5.15
N THR A 320 10.08 4.69 -5.32
CA THR A 320 11.56 4.66 -5.27
C THR A 320 12.08 5.52 -4.12
N ILE A 321 13.42 5.56 -3.94
CA ILE A 321 14.07 6.33 -2.87
C ILE A 321 13.72 7.83 -2.97
N GLU A 322 13.69 8.37 -4.18
CA GLU A 322 13.44 9.81 -4.39
C GLU A 322 11.95 10.09 -4.55
N ASN A 323 11.32 9.49 -5.55
CA ASN A 323 9.95 9.77 -5.94
C ASN A 323 9.20 8.50 -6.37
N ASP A 324 7.88 8.60 -6.52
CA ASP A 324 7.10 7.53 -7.11
C ASP A 324 7.22 7.62 -8.64
N ASN A 325 7.41 6.48 -9.30
CA ASN A 325 7.60 6.38 -10.75
C ASN A 325 6.55 5.44 -11.35
N VAL A 326 6.25 5.62 -12.64
CA VAL A 326 5.29 4.76 -13.35
C VAL A 326 6.03 3.75 -14.21
N VAL A 327 5.62 2.49 -14.13
CA VAL A 327 5.92 1.48 -15.16
C VAL A 327 4.65 1.21 -15.96
N GLU A 328 4.80 1.16 -17.28
CA GLU A 328 3.71 0.87 -18.21
C GLU A 328 4.10 -0.25 -19.16
N LYS A 329 3.14 -1.09 -19.56
CA LYS A 329 3.31 -2.11 -20.59
C LYS A 329 1.99 -2.31 -21.35
N ILE A 330 2.06 -2.36 -22.67
CA ILE A 330 0.89 -2.49 -23.55
C ILE A 330 0.87 -3.88 -24.16
N TYR A 331 -0.26 -4.57 -24.06
CA TYR A 331 -0.46 -5.90 -24.62
C TYR A 331 -1.63 -5.93 -25.59
N TYR A 332 -1.44 -6.55 -26.75
CA TYR A 332 -2.49 -6.97 -27.66
C TYR A 332 -2.85 -8.42 -27.37
N PHE A 333 -4.08 -8.64 -26.92
CA PHE A 333 -4.68 -9.93 -26.68
C PHE A 333 -5.42 -10.36 -27.94
N GLY A 334 -4.68 -11.00 -28.86
CA GLY A 334 -5.12 -11.29 -30.22
C GLY A 334 -5.40 -12.77 -30.49
N PRO A 335 -5.98 -13.08 -31.66
CA PRO A 335 -6.22 -14.46 -32.09
C PRO A 335 -4.91 -15.22 -32.31
N MET A 336 -4.96 -16.55 -32.15
CA MET A 336 -3.83 -17.46 -32.38
C MET A 336 -3.19 -17.31 -33.78
N LYS A 337 -4.01 -17.06 -34.80
CA LYS A 337 -3.56 -16.77 -36.17
C LYS A 337 -3.42 -15.26 -36.38
N ASP A 338 -2.37 -14.83 -37.08
CA ASP A 338 -2.18 -13.42 -37.41
C ASP A 338 -3.28 -12.88 -38.31
N ASP A 339 -3.66 -13.67 -39.32
CA ASP A 339 -4.86 -13.46 -40.12
C ASP A 339 -6.00 -14.32 -39.58
N TYR A 340 -7.01 -13.66 -39.03
CA TYR A 340 -8.13 -14.31 -38.37
C TYR A 340 -9.46 -13.89 -38.99
N ASN A 341 -10.24 -14.89 -39.41
CA ASN A 341 -11.59 -14.69 -39.91
C ASN A 341 -12.58 -15.07 -38.81
N PHE A 342 -13.42 -14.13 -38.42
CA PHE A 342 -14.52 -14.43 -37.52
C PHE A 342 -15.54 -15.34 -38.22
N PRO A 343 -16.25 -16.20 -37.48
CA PRO A 343 -17.38 -16.93 -38.00
C PRO A 343 -18.38 -15.96 -38.65
N ASN A 344 -18.97 -16.38 -39.78
CA ASN A 344 -19.99 -15.60 -40.46
C ASN A 344 -21.17 -15.31 -39.52
N GLN A 345 -21.63 -14.07 -39.53
CA GLN A 345 -22.83 -13.65 -38.80
C GLN A 345 -23.99 -13.48 -39.78
N ASP A 346 -25.07 -14.21 -39.55
CA ASP A 346 -26.30 -14.08 -40.34
C ASP A 346 -27.22 -13.04 -39.70
N ILE A 347 -27.55 -12.00 -40.46
CA ILE A 347 -28.32 -10.83 -40.01
C ILE A 347 -29.58 -10.72 -40.88
N LEU A 348 -30.73 -11.06 -40.32
CA LEU A 348 -32.00 -10.87 -41.01
C LEU A 348 -32.31 -9.37 -41.14
N TYR A 349 -32.58 -8.91 -42.37
CA TYR A 349 -33.08 -7.55 -42.62
C TYR A 349 -34.23 -7.59 -43.63
N LEU A 350 -35.21 -6.68 -43.47
CA LEU A 350 -36.31 -6.54 -44.41
C LEU A 350 -35.98 -5.48 -45.46
N ALA A 351 -36.31 -5.74 -46.73
CA ALA A 351 -35.97 -4.85 -47.86
C ALA A 351 -36.51 -3.41 -47.71
N ASN A 352 -37.58 -3.21 -46.93
CA ASN A 352 -38.21 -1.91 -46.68
C ASN A 352 -37.81 -1.28 -45.34
N GLU A 353 -36.93 -1.93 -44.57
CA GLU A 353 -36.52 -1.47 -43.25
C GLU A 353 -35.28 -0.56 -43.36
N THR A 354 -35.38 0.64 -42.78
CA THR A 354 -34.28 1.62 -42.78
C THR A 354 -33.35 1.48 -41.57
N SER A 355 -33.74 0.69 -40.56
CA SER A 355 -32.98 0.47 -39.31
C SER A 355 -31.79 -0.47 -39.50
N ILE A 356 -31.90 -1.48 -40.36
CA ILE A 356 -30.87 -2.51 -40.57
C ILE A 356 -30.55 -2.55 -42.07
N GLN A 357 -29.38 -2.05 -42.43
CA GLN A 357 -28.88 -2.07 -43.81
C GLN A 357 -27.52 -2.79 -43.82
N PRO A 358 -27.20 -3.57 -44.88
CA PRO A 358 -25.88 -4.19 -45.00
C PRO A 358 -24.77 -3.13 -44.97
N ASN A 359 -23.88 -3.25 -43.99
CA ASN A 359 -22.84 -2.26 -43.78
C ASN A 359 -21.56 -2.84 -43.19
N CYS A 360 -20.45 -2.13 -43.39
CA CYS A 360 -19.22 -2.27 -42.62
C CYS A 360 -19.03 -1.05 -41.71
N THR A 361 -18.56 -1.26 -40.49
CA THR A 361 -18.25 -0.17 -39.55
C THR A 361 -16.76 0.15 -39.58
N ILE A 362 -16.37 1.39 -39.89
CA ILE A 362 -14.97 1.85 -39.93
C ILE A 362 -14.30 1.66 -38.55
N ASN A 363 -15.04 1.94 -37.48
CA ASN A 363 -14.60 1.79 -36.09
C ASN A 363 -15.14 0.50 -35.44
N GLY A 364 -15.35 -0.57 -36.22
CA GLY A 364 -15.99 -1.81 -35.76
C GLY A 364 -15.21 -2.57 -34.67
N ILE A 365 -13.90 -2.36 -34.59
CA ILE A 365 -13.03 -2.90 -33.55
C ILE A 365 -12.10 -1.81 -32.99
N THR A 366 -11.66 -1.98 -31.75
CA THR A 366 -10.72 -1.04 -31.10
C THR A 366 -9.26 -1.49 -31.23
N TYR A 367 -9.02 -2.77 -31.46
CA TYR A 367 -7.68 -3.37 -31.56
C TYR A 367 -7.15 -3.46 -32.99
N GLY A 368 -7.78 -2.75 -33.92
CA GLY A 368 -7.40 -2.67 -35.32
C GLY A 368 -8.08 -1.49 -36.00
N TYR A 369 -7.61 -1.13 -37.20
CA TYR A 369 -8.23 -0.09 -38.02
C TYR A 369 -8.73 -0.66 -39.34
N PHE A 370 -9.79 -0.07 -39.88
CA PHE A 370 -10.41 -0.52 -41.12
C PHE A 370 -9.46 -0.37 -42.31
N ASP A 371 -9.31 -1.43 -43.10
CA ASP A 371 -8.50 -1.45 -44.31
C ASP A 371 -9.39 -1.43 -45.56
N SER A 372 -10.31 -2.38 -45.65
CA SER A 372 -11.17 -2.53 -46.83
C SER A 372 -12.45 -3.29 -46.54
N LEU A 373 -13.43 -3.13 -47.43
CA LEU A 373 -14.57 -4.04 -47.52
C LEU A 373 -14.53 -4.81 -48.84
N THR A 374 -15.05 -6.03 -48.85
CA THR A 374 -15.21 -6.84 -50.06
C THR A 374 -16.67 -7.23 -50.26
N TYR A 375 -17.19 -7.01 -51.46
CA TYR A 375 -18.53 -7.37 -51.92
C TYR A 375 -18.47 -7.84 -53.37
N GLU A 376 -19.08 -8.99 -53.71
CA GLU A 376 -19.06 -9.59 -55.05
C GLU A 376 -17.66 -9.63 -55.70
N ASN A 377 -16.64 -10.04 -54.93
CA ASN A 377 -15.23 -10.07 -55.33
C ASN A 377 -14.59 -8.69 -55.65
N LYS A 378 -15.29 -7.58 -55.40
CA LYS A 378 -14.73 -6.23 -55.48
C LYS A 378 -14.30 -5.78 -54.09
N THR A 379 -13.05 -5.37 -53.97
CA THR A 379 -12.49 -4.80 -52.73
C THR A 379 -12.47 -3.28 -52.85
N ILE A 380 -12.99 -2.59 -51.84
CA ILE A 380 -13.07 -1.13 -51.77
C ILE A 380 -12.37 -0.67 -50.50
N LYS A 381 -11.40 0.25 -50.65
CA LYS A 381 -10.68 0.87 -49.54
C LYS A 381 -11.32 2.21 -49.15
N LEU A 382 -10.99 2.69 -47.96
CA LEU A 382 -11.54 3.96 -47.47
C LEU A 382 -11.18 5.16 -48.35
N ASN A 383 -9.98 5.16 -48.95
CA ASN A 383 -9.49 6.23 -49.82
C ASN A 383 -10.12 6.22 -51.23
N ASP A 384 -10.89 5.18 -51.58
CA ASP A 384 -11.54 5.08 -52.89
C ASP A 384 -12.85 5.88 -52.97
N PHE A 385 -13.37 6.35 -51.83
CA PHE A 385 -14.61 7.12 -51.74
C PHE A 385 -14.41 8.57 -52.18
N ASN A 386 -15.18 9.00 -53.18
CA ASN A 386 -15.24 10.40 -53.61
C ASN A 386 -16.60 10.99 -53.20
N ASN A 387 -16.62 12.13 -52.50
CA ASN A 387 -17.84 12.72 -51.94
C ASN A 387 -18.69 11.73 -51.11
N ASN A 388 -18.04 10.84 -50.33
CA ASN A 388 -18.67 9.78 -49.54
C ASN A 388 -19.40 8.70 -50.35
N GLU A 389 -19.13 8.58 -51.65
CA GLU A 389 -19.74 7.56 -52.50
C GLU A 389 -18.68 6.79 -53.29
N LYS A 390 -18.91 5.50 -53.46
CA LYS A 390 -18.10 4.64 -54.31
C LYS A 390 -18.93 3.44 -54.75
N ASP A 391 -19.08 3.26 -56.06
CA ASP A 391 -19.90 2.19 -56.64
C ASP A 391 -21.30 2.16 -56.00
N ASN A 392 -21.71 1.02 -55.44
CA ASN A 392 -22.99 0.87 -54.74
C ASN A 392 -22.89 1.25 -53.25
N PHE A 393 -21.81 1.85 -52.76
CA PHE A 393 -21.64 2.15 -51.35
C PHE A 393 -21.74 3.65 -51.05
N LYS A 394 -22.30 3.95 -49.87
CA LYS A 394 -22.30 5.28 -49.25
C LYS A 394 -21.60 5.23 -47.92
N ARG A 395 -20.71 6.18 -47.68
CA ARG A 395 -20.22 6.46 -46.34
C ARG A 395 -21.19 7.37 -45.60
N SER A 396 -21.59 6.97 -44.40
CA SER A 396 -22.42 7.74 -43.49
C SER A 396 -21.80 7.70 -42.10
N GLY A 397 -21.01 8.73 -41.78
CA GLY A 397 -20.20 8.76 -40.55
C GLY A 397 -19.20 7.60 -40.52
N ASP A 398 -19.36 6.73 -39.52
CA ASP A 398 -18.53 5.54 -39.28
C ASP A 398 -18.99 4.31 -40.05
N TYR A 399 -20.09 4.40 -40.81
CA TYR A 399 -20.64 3.26 -41.54
C TYR A 399 -20.40 3.40 -43.04
N ILE A 400 -20.10 2.26 -43.68
CA ILE A 400 -20.08 2.11 -45.13
C ILE A 400 -21.25 1.21 -45.51
N ILE A 401 -22.28 1.80 -46.10
CA ILE A 401 -23.60 1.22 -46.31
C ILE A 401 -23.78 0.88 -47.78
N LEU A 402 -24.30 -0.32 -48.08
CA LEU A 402 -24.68 -0.70 -49.43
C LEU A 402 -26.00 -0.03 -49.83
N LYS A 403 -25.95 0.84 -50.84
CA LYS A 403 -27.09 1.43 -51.53
C LYS A 403 -27.56 0.43 -52.59
N ASN A 404 -28.83 0.01 -52.49
CA ASN A 404 -29.56 -0.73 -53.53
C ASN A 404 -29.38 -2.27 -53.48
N ASN A 405 -30.25 -2.92 -52.70
CA ASN A 405 -30.28 -4.38 -52.51
C ASN A 405 -31.31 -5.01 -53.43
N LYS A 406 -30.85 -5.69 -54.50
CA LYS A 406 -31.73 -6.46 -55.39
C LYS A 406 -31.61 -7.98 -55.18
N THR A 407 -30.75 -8.40 -54.28
CA THR A 407 -30.42 -9.80 -54.03
C THR A 407 -30.94 -10.23 -52.66
N ASN A 408 -31.43 -11.47 -52.58
CA ASN A 408 -31.98 -12.06 -51.36
C ASN A 408 -30.92 -12.41 -50.31
N MET A 409 -29.64 -12.38 -50.68
CA MET A 409 -28.52 -12.72 -49.80
C MET A 409 -27.34 -11.83 -50.17
N ILE A 410 -26.77 -11.16 -49.18
CA ILE A 410 -25.66 -10.21 -49.35
C ILE A 410 -24.54 -10.60 -48.40
N SER A 411 -23.36 -10.93 -48.93
CA SER A 411 -22.18 -11.19 -48.11
C SER A 411 -21.22 -10.01 -48.16
N LEU A 412 -20.94 -9.42 -47.00
CA LEU A 412 -19.97 -8.35 -46.81
C LEU A 412 -18.81 -8.86 -45.96
N MET A 413 -17.59 -8.60 -46.41
CA MET A 413 -16.38 -8.91 -45.65
C MET A 413 -15.68 -7.61 -45.28
N CYS A 414 -15.70 -7.26 -43.99
CA CYS A 414 -15.04 -6.07 -43.46
C CYS A 414 -13.66 -6.47 -42.91
N ARG A 415 -12.59 -5.97 -43.51
CA ARG A 415 -11.20 -6.28 -43.16
C ARG A 415 -10.56 -5.16 -42.36
N TYR A 416 -9.86 -5.51 -41.28
CA TYR A 416 -9.15 -4.61 -40.40
C TYR A 416 -7.70 -5.04 -40.22
N ILE A 417 -6.79 -4.09 -40.14
CA ILE A 417 -5.38 -4.32 -39.83
C ILE A 417 -5.18 -4.25 -38.31
N THR A 418 -4.54 -5.27 -37.75
CA THR A 418 -4.24 -5.40 -36.32
C THR A 418 -2.72 -5.29 -36.09
N PRO A 419 -2.25 -5.26 -34.81
CA PRO A 419 -0.83 -5.26 -34.53
C PRO A 419 -0.05 -6.46 -35.09
N THR A 420 -0.69 -7.60 -35.40
CA THR A 420 0.03 -8.80 -35.89
C THR A 420 -0.27 -9.17 -37.33
N GLY A 421 -1.44 -8.83 -37.84
CA GLY A 421 -1.92 -9.26 -39.16
C GLY A 421 -3.25 -8.61 -39.45
N THR A 422 -4.24 -9.40 -39.87
CA THR A 422 -5.58 -8.89 -40.18
C THR A 422 -6.72 -9.65 -39.53
N VAL A 423 -7.82 -8.94 -39.30
CA VAL A 423 -9.07 -9.51 -38.83
C VAL A 423 -10.15 -9.24 -39.86
N THR A 424 -10.88 -10.29 -40.25
CA THR A 424 -12.00 -10.18 -41.18
C THR A 424 -13.30 -10.53 -40.46
N LEU A 425 -14.28 -9.62 -40.54
CA LEU A 425 -15.65 -9.84 -40.12
C LEU A 425 -16.49 -10.10 -41.36
N THR A 426 -17.00 -11.33 -41.48
CA THR A 426 -17.93 -11.70 -42.56
C THR A 426 -19.35 -11.63 -42.03
N GLN A 427 -20.20 -10.89 -42.72
CA GLN A 427 -21.61 -10.74 -42.40
C GLN A 427 -22.43 -11.11 -43.63
N THR A 428 -23.45 -11.93 -43.42
CA THR A 428 -24.42 -12.30 -44.43
C THR A 428 -25.77 -11.72 -44.04
N PHE A 429 -26.34 -10.91 -44.93
CA PHE A 429 -27.60 -10.22 -44.74
C PHE A 429 -28.69 -10.82 -45.62
#